data_AF-A0AAN5D828-F1
#
_entry.id   AF-A0AAN5D828-F1
#
_cell.length_a   1.000
_cell.length_b   1.000
_cell.length_c   1.000
_cell.angle_alpha   90.00
_cell.angle_beta   90.00
_cell.angle_gamma   90.00
#
_symmetry.space_group_name_H-M   'P 1'
#
loop_
_entity.id
_entity.type
_entity.pdbx_description
1 polymer ?
#
loop_
_entity_poly.entity_id
_entity_poly.type
_entity_poly.pdbx_seq_one_letter_code
_entity_poly.pdbx_strand_id
1 'polypeptide(L)'
;EGNTENVLGGIYTYGAIDTTNCGTIIAYEPLSSLSYYQFKMASISFGSYSNDKGWQAVSDTGTSHMAGPADIVQKIAAEAG
;
A
#
# COMPACT_ATOMS: atom_id res chain seq x y z
N GLU A 1 0.42 18.88 -2.77
CA GLU A 1 0.96 18.49 -4.09
C GLU A 1 -0.02 18.92 -5.17
N GLY A 2 0.46 19.24 -6.37
CA GLY A 2 -0.38 19.68 -7.49
C GLY A 2 -0.44 21.20 -7.66
N ASN A 3 0.51 21.75 -8.41
CA ASN A 3 0.45 23.04 -9.14
C ASN A 3 1.69 23.15 -10.06
N THR A 4 2.03 22.08 -10.76
CA THR A 4 3.19 22.01 -11.65
C THR A 4 2.72 21.64 -13.04
N GLU A 5 2.96 22.51 -14.01
CA GLU A 5 2.62 22.26 -15.41
C GLU A 5 3.72 21.46 -16.11
N ASN A 6 3.33 20.63 -17.08
CA ASN A 6 4.23 19.77 -17.88
C ASN A 6 5.07 18.76 -17.09
N VAL A 7 4.57 18.26 -15.94
CA VAL A 7 5.18 17.13 -15.24
C VAL A 7 4.32 15.87 -15.34
N LEU A 8 4.95 14.70 -15.24
CA LEU A 8 4.25 13.41 -15.24
C LEU A 8 3.41 13.27 -13.96
N GLY A 9 2.11 12.99 -14.11
CA GLY A 9 1.16 12.82 -12.99
C GLY A 9 0.69 11.38 -12.82
N GLY A 10 -0.37 11.19 -12.01
CA GLY A 10 -1.09 9.93 -11.83
C GLY A 10 -2.42 9.89 -12.58
N ILE A 11 -2.97 8.70 -12.82
CA ILE A 11 -4.21 8.47 -13.58
C ILE A 11 -5.18 7.61 -12.75
N TYR A 12 -6.48 7.92 -12.85
CA TYR A 12 -7.57 7.04 -12.41
C TYR A 12 -8.26 6.43 -13.63
N THR A 13 -8.36 5.10 -13.65
CA THR A 13 -9.13 4.36 -14.66
C THR A 13 -10.45 3.91 -14.04
N TYR A 14 -11.56 4.50 -14.48
CA TYR A 14 -12.90 4.17 -13.96
C TYR A 14 -13.55 3.07 -14.81
N GLY A 15 -14.06 2.02 -14.16
CA GLY A 15 -14.81 0.94 -14.82
C GLY A 15 -13.97 -0.03 -15.68
N ALA A 16 -12.64 0.08 -15.63
CA ALA A 16 -11.73 -0.79 -16.37
C ALA A 16 -10.44 -1.05 -15.57
N ILE A 17 -9.63 -1.98 -16.05
CA ILE A 17 -8.30 -2.31 -15.52
C ILE A 17 -7.26 -1.70 -16.47
N ASP A 18 -6.29 -0.98 -15.93
CA ASP A 18 -5.17 -0.46 -16.71
C ASP A 18 -4.10 -1.53 -16.93
N THR A 19 -4.14 -2.20 -18.07
CA THR A 19 -3.15 -3.23 -18.43
C THR A 19 -1.82 -2.67 -18.91
N THR A 20 -1.67 -1.34 -19.00
CA THR A 20 -0.42 -0.68 -19.42
C THR A 20 0.44 -0.37 -18.20
N ASN A 21 -0.17 0.17 -17.14
CA ASN A 21 0.54 0.62 -15.94
C ASN A 21 0.46 -0.37 -14.76
N CYS A 22 -0.43 -1.38 -14.80
CA CYS A 22 -0.49 -2.43 -13.79
C CYS A 22 0.19 -3.73 -14.26
N GLY A 23 0.80 -4.45 -13.31
CA GLY A 23 1.39 -5.76 -13.56
C GLY A 23 0.34 -6.87 -13.78
N THR A 24 0.81 -8.07 -14.08
CA THR A 24 -0.05 -9.23 -14.39
C THR A 24 -0.83 -9.76 -13.18
N ILE A 25 -0.42 -9.42 -11.97
CA ILE A 25 -1.08 -9.86 -10.74
C ILE A 25 -2.15 -8.85 -10.37
N ILE A 26 -3.41 -9.27 -10.55
CA ILE A 26 -4.59 -8.59 -10.02
C ILE A 26 -5.25 -9.55 -9.06
N ALA A 27 -5.08 -9.28 -7.77
CA ALA A 27 -5.67 -10.07 -6.70
C ALA A 27 -6.90 -9.33 -6.15
N TYR A 28 -7.95 -10.09 -5.84
CA TYR A 28 -9.12 -9.58 -5.14
C TYR A 28 -9.04 -9.99 -3.68
N GLU A 29 -9.07 -9.02 -2.79
CA GLU A 29 -9.08 -9.23 -1.34
C GLU A 29 -10.42 -8.79 -0.75
N PRO A 30 -11.03 -9.59 0.13
CA PRO A 30 -12.27 -9.20 0.80
C PRO A 30 -12.02 -8.03 1.75
N LEU A 31 -12.94 -7.07 1.75
CA LEU A 31 -12.90 -5.97 2.70
C LEU A 31 -13.24 -6.45 4.11
N SER A 32 -12.45 -6.02 5.10
CA SER A 32 -12.68 -6.27 6.52
C SER A 32 -13.45 -5.14 7.22
N SER A 33 -13.70 -4.04 6.50
CA SER A 33 -14.48 -2.89 6.96
C SER A 33 -15.43 -2.40 5.87
N LEU A 34 -16.61 -1.90 6.28
CA LEU A 34 -17.57 -1.26 5.38
C LEU A 34 -17.27 0.23 5.15
N SER A 35 -16.45 0.84 6.03
CA SER A 35 -16.19 2.29 6.00
C SER A 35 -14.84 2.64 5.38
N TYR A 36 -14.01 1.65 5.07
CA TYR A 36 -12.65 1.83 4.56
C TYR A 36 -12.34 0.78 3.50
N TYR A 37 -11.46 1.11 2.56
CA TYR A 37 -10.78 0.12 1.71
C TYR A 37 -9.75 -0.67 2.53
N GLN A 38 -10.22 -1.36 3.56
CA GLN A 38 -9.44 -2.10 4.53
C GLN A 38 -9.48 -3.59 4.22
N PHE A 39 -8.33 -4.25 4.29
CA PHE A 39 -8.17 -5.68 4.04
C PHE A 39 -7.11 -6.27 4.97
N LYS A 40 -7.10 -7.61 5.07
CA LYS A 40 -6.11 -8.33 5.88
C LYS A 40 -4.80 -8.44 5.10
N MET A 41 -3.73 -7.84 5.60
CA MET A 41 -2.37 -8.05 5.14
C MET A 41 -1.79 -9.28 5.84
N ALA A 42 -1.28 -10.25 5.07
CA ALA A 42 -0.78 -11.51 5.60
C ALA A 42 0.57 -11.38 6.31
N SER A 43 1.52 -10.69 5.70
CA SER A 43 2.89 -10.57 6.21
C SER A 43 3.56 -9.30 5.71
N ILE A 44 4.65 -8.91 6.37
CA ILE A 44 5.56 -7.86 5.92
C ILE A 44 7.00 -8.38 5.97
N SER A 45 7.81 -7.99 4.99
CA SER A 45 9.23 -8.32 4.95
C SER A 45 10.03 -7.16 4.37
N PHE A 46 11.19 -6.90 4.95
CA PHE A 46 12.14 -5.89 4.48
C PHE A 46 13.56 -6.30 4.89
N GLY A 47 14.49 -6.36 3.93
CA GLY A 47 15.84 -6.85 4.20
C GLY A 47 15.83 -8.26 4.80
N SER A 48 16.42 -8.43 5.99
CA SER A 48 16.38 -9.70 6.73
C SER A 48 15.19 -9.83 7.68
N TYR A 49 14.46 -8.74 7.94
CA TYR A 49 13.27 -8.74 8.77
C TYR A 49 12.07 -9.33 8.02
N SER A 50 11.35 -10.24 8.67
CA SER A 50 10.08 -10.80 8.20
C SER A 50 9.15 -11.05 9.37
N ASN A 51 7.86 -10.83 9.17
CA ASN A 51 6.82 -11.06 10.17
C ASN A 51 5.48 -11.39 9.50
N ASP A 52 4.92 -12.53 9.85
CA ASP A 52 3.72 -13.15 9.29
C ASP A 52 2.52 -13.13 10.26
N LYS A 53 2.60 -12.36 11.35
CA LYS A 53 1.50 -12.19 12.30
C LYS A 53 0.22 -11.65 11.63
N GLY A 54 0.39 -10.86 10.58
CA GLY A 54 -0.67 -10.22 9.82
C GLY A 54 -1.31 -9.02 10.54
N TRP A 55 -1.90 -8.12 9.75
CA TRP A 55 -2.51 -6.87 10.23
C TRP A 55 -3.69 -6.47 9.36
N GLN A 56 -4.50 -5.54 9.85
CA GLN A 56 -5.45 -4.81 9.01
C GLN A 56 -4.73 -3.63 8.35
N ALA A 57 -4.79 -3.55 7.03
CA ALA A 57 -4.20 -2.47 6.24
C ALA A 57 -5.30 -1.74 5.47
N VAL A 58 -5.13 -0.44 5.27
CA VAL A 58 -6.05 0.39 4.47
C VAL A 58 -5.32 0.86 3.23
N SER A 59 -5.96 0.73 2.07
CA SER A 59 -5.51 1.42 0.86
C SER A 59 -6.03 2.87 0.92
N ASP A 60 -5.14 3.82 1.16
CA ASP A 60 -5.47 5.22 1.34
C ASP A 60 -4.58 6.12 0.47
N THR A 61 -5.13 6.60 -0.64
CA THR A 61 -4.44 7.54 -1.55
C THR A 61 -4.32 8.95 -0.96
N GLY A 62 -4.96 9.24 0.18
CA GLY A 62 -4.93 10.54 0.86
C GLY A 62 -3.81 10.67 1.89
N THR A 63 -3.14 9.58 2.26
CA THR A 63 -2.03 9.60 3.22
C THR A 63 -0.68 9.52 2.50
N SER A 64 0.22 10.47 2.77
CA SER A 64 1.52 10.57 2.07
C SER A 64 2.55 9.49 2.44
N HIS A 65 2.30 8.69 3.46
CA HIS A 65 3.25 7.72 3.99
C HIS A 65 2.61 6.35 4.20
N MET A 66 3.43 5.29 4.11
CA MET A 66 3.04 3.98 4.65
C MET A 66 3.19 4.01 6.17
N ALA A 67 2.07 4.14 6.88
CA ALA A 67 2.04 4.10 8.33
C ALA A 67 1.80 2.66 8.85
N GLY A 68 2.43 2.31 9.96
CA GLY A 68 2.27 1.00 10.60
C GLY A 68 2.53 1.05 12.10
N PRO A 69 2.32 -0.08 12.81
CA PRO A 69 2.63 -0.18 14.23
C PRO A 69 4.10 0.19 14.52
N ALA A 70 4.32 0.97 15.58
CA ALA A 70 5.63 1.56 15.87
C ALA A 70 6.75 0.51 16.02
N ASP A 71 6.46 -0.63 16.63
CA ASP A 71 7.40 -1.75 16.80
C ASP A 71 7.82 -2.37 15.47
N ILE A 72 6.92 -2.44 14.49
CA ILE A 72 7.21 -2.96 13.15
C ILE A 72 8.01 -1.93 12.34
N VAL A 73 7.62 -0.66 12.39
CA VAL A 73 8.32 0.43 11.69
C VAL A 73 9.75 0.58 12.21
N GLN A 74 9.98 0.49 13.52
CA GLN A 74 11.33 0.55 14.10
C GLN A 74 12.23 -0.60 13.62
N LYS A 75 11.69 -1.81 13.49
CA LYS A 75 12.47 -2.95 12.95
C LYS A 75 12.83 -2.75 11.48
N ILE A 76 11.90 -2.26 10.68
CA ILE A 76 12.16 -1.92 9.28
C ILE A 76 13.21 -0.81 9.17
N ALA A 77 13.11 0.23 10.01
CA ALA A 77 14.08 1.31 10.05
C ALA A 77 15.49 0.80 10.42
N ALA A 78 15.60 -0.09 11.43
CA ALA A 78 16.88 -0.69 11.80
C ALA A 78 17.52 -1.51 10.67
N GLU A 79 16.73 -2.19 9.84
CA GLU A 79 17.22 -2.90 8.65
C GLU A 79 17.64 -1.96 7.51
N ALA A 80 17.07 -0.76 7.44
CA ALA A 80 17.36 0.21 6.39
C ALA A 80 18.66 1.00 6.63
N GLY A 81 19.17 1.02 7.87
CA GLY A 81 20.35 1.79 8.30
C GLY A 81 20.02 3.19 8.79
#